data_AF-A0A9P1CEM2-F1
#
_entry.id   AF-A0A9P1CEM2-F1
#
_cell.length_a   1.000
_cell.length_b   1.000
_cell.length_c   1.000
_cell.angle_alpha   90.00
_cell.angle_beta   90.00
_cell.angle_gamma   90.00
#
_symmetry.space_group_name_H-M   'P 1'
#
loop_
_entity.id
_entity.type
_entity.pdbx_description
1 polymer ?
#
loop_
_entity_poly.entity_id
_entity_poly.type
_entity_poly.pdbx_seq_one_letter_code
_entity_poly.pdbx_strand_id
1 'polypeptide(L)'
;MAFACFDFNYFSLRGQMANAGLKPWNNKWWMVYDFNKNEEKPNWSLLPQEEASSLLKIENCHGLITPEELENESVVPITLGSRPWPSKETCFIVFLPDSEPLIEAFLSKALASKWAICRTRVVRLQEEQLKTLFAWAKEPKLVLRCKGCEVVGMQVCGDHIQKQVQDTLALTGLATGAKNIRVVPDKDTDTLATHFFQTWKDEV
;
A
#
# COMPACT_ATOMS: atom_id res chain seq x y z
N MET A 1 22.21 9.91 -2.33
CA MET A 1 21.20 9.23 -3.17
C MET A 1 19.83 9.75 -2.79
N ALA A 2 18.86 9.75 -3.72
CA ALA A 2 17.52 10.24 -3.40
C ALA A 2 16.48 9.26 -3.94
N PHE A 3 15.45 8.96 -3.15
CA PHE A 3 14.46 7.93 -3.44
C PHE A 3 13.04 8.49 -3.49
N ALA A 4 12.19 7.92 -4.33
CA ALA A 4 10.78 8.29 -4.47
C ALA A 4 9.92 7.08 -4.83
N CYS A 5 8.61 7.20 -4.64
CA CYS A 5 7.69 6.19 -5.13
C CYS A 5 7.72 6.16 -6.66
N PHE A 6 7.68 4.96 -7.22
CA PHE A 6 7.54 4.77 -8.66
C PHE A 6 6.23 5.39 -9.14
N ASP A 7 6.33 6.21 -10.18
CA ASP A 7 5.23 7.02 -10.71
C ASP A 7 5.30 7.04 -12.23
N PHE A 8 4.90 5.92 -12.83
CA PHE A 8 4.88 5.76 -14.28
C PHE A 8 3.88 4.69 -14.68
N ASN A 9 3.21 4.88 -15.81
CA ASN A 9 2.15 3.98 -16.27
C ASN A 9 2.12 3.88 -17.79
N TYR A 10 1.76 2.70 -18.30
CA TYR A 10 1.47 2.42 -19.71
C TYR A 10 0.74 1.08 -19.83
N PHE A 11 0.09 0.81 -20.97
CA PHE A 11 -0.85 -0.29 -21.13
C PHE A 11 -0.30 -1.66 -20.71
N SER A 12 0.93 -1.97 -21.10
CA SER A 12 1.53 -3.29 -20.88
C SER A 12 2.18 -3.48 -19.50
N LEU A 13 2.29 -2.42 -18.68
CA LEU A 13 3.06 -2.46 -17.43
C LEU A 13 2.53 -3.53 -16.46
N ARG A 14 1.21 -3.63 -16.30
CA ARG A 14 0.58 -4.61 -15.40
C ARG A 14 0.94 -6.05 -15.78
N GLY A 15 0.88 -6.37 -17.07
CA GLY A 15 1.27 -7.69 -17.58
C GLY A 15 2.75 -7.99 -17.35
N GLN A 16 3.62 -7.00 -17.53
CA GLN A 16 5.05 -7.15 -17.27
C GLN A 16 5.37 -7.37 -15.78
N MET A 17 4.70 -6.63 -14.88
CA MET A 17 4.85 -6.85 -13.44
C MET A 17 4.39 -8.25 -13.04
N ALA A 18 3.26 -8.72 -13.55
CA ALA A 18 2.77 -10.06 -13.30
C ALA A 18 3.75 -11.15 -13.80
N ASN A 19 4.30 -10.98 -15.01
CA ASN A 19 5.30 -11.90 -15.57
C ASN A 19 6.60 -11.91 -14.76
N ALA A 20 6.96 -10.78 -14.14
CA ALA A 20 8.11 -10.66 -13.25
C ALA A 20 7.83 -11.15 -11.81
N GLY A 21 6.59 -11.59 -11.50
CA GLY A 21 6.19 -11.98 -10.15
C GLY A 21 6.09 -10.80 -9.17
N LEU A 22 5.97 -9.57 -9.67
CA LEU A 22 5.88 -8.35 -8.88
C LEU A 22 4.42 -8.00 -8.59
N LYS A 23 4.10 -7.77 -7.31
CA LYS A 23 2.80 -7.26 -6.88
C LYS A 23 2.83 -5.73 -6.82
N PRO A 24 1.93 -5.00 -7.50
CA PRO A 24 1.99 -3.54 -7.55
C PRO A 24 1.91 -2.85 -6.18
N TRP A 25 1.14 -3.42 -5.27
CA TRP A 25 0.97 -2.95 -3.89
C TRP A 25 2.00 -3.54 -2.91
N ASN A 26 3.14 -4.05 -3.39
CA ASN A 26 4.28 -4.44 -2.57
C ASN A 26 5.50 -3.55 -2.87
N ASN A 27 5.47 -2.30 -2.43
CA ASN A 27 6.52 -1.32 -2.73
C ASN A 27 7.06 -0.66 -1.45
N LYS A 28 8.31 -1.00 -1.08
CA LYS A 28 9.01 -0.50 0.12
C LYS A 28 10.14 0.49 -0.24
N TRP A 29 9.94 1.32 -1.27
CA TRP A 29 10.93 2.31 -1.77
C TRP A 29 11.52 3.25 -0.71
N TRP A 30 10.79 3.47 0.39
CA TRP A 30 11.19 4.36 1.50
C TRP A 30 12.02 3.67 2.59
N MET A 31 12.06 2.33 2.62
CA MET A 31 12.75 1.56 3.66
C MET A 31 14.20 1.29 3.26
N VAL A 32 14.99 2.36 3.15
CA VAL A 32 16.40 2.29 2.71
C VAL A 32 17.30 1.93 3.89
N TYR A 33 18.05 0.83 3.76
CA TYR A 33 19.11 0.47 4.70
C TYR A 33 20.45 0.98 4.18
N ASP A 34 21.10 1.84 4.96
CA ASP A 34 22.46 2.31 4.70
C ASP A 34 23.45 1.47 5.52
N PHE A 35 24.35 0.76 4.84
CA PHE A 35 25.40 -0.05 5.46
C PHE A 35 26.56 0.81 6.00
N ASN A 36 26.76 2.01 5.45
CA ASN A 36 27.87 2.91 5.78
C ASN A 36 27.33 4.22 6.36
N LYS A 37 26.49 4.09 7.39
CA LYS A 37 25.80 5.23 8.00
C LYS A 37 26.79 6.30 8.43
N ASN A 38 26.54 7.52 7.98
CA ASN A 38 27.23 8.71 8.44
C ASN A 38 26.26 9.54 9.28
N GLU A 39 26.57 9.69 10.57
CA GLU A 39 25.69 10.37 11.54
C GLU A 39 25.59 11.88 11.28
N GLU A 40 26.63 12.50 10.72
CA GLU A 40 26.67 13.93 10.46
C GLU A 40 25.95 14.30 9.15
N LYS A 41 26.01 13.41 8.15
CA LYS A 41 25.41 13.64 6.83
C LYS A 41 24.82 12.35 6.28
N PRO A 42 23.47 12.19 6.28
CA PRO A 42 22.82 11.05 5.66
C PRO A 42 23.24 10.88 4.19
N ASN A 43 23.62 9.66 3.80
CA ASN A 43 24.01 9.36 2.42
C ASN A 43 22.82 9.34 1.46
N TRP A 44 21.60 9.35 1.99
CA TRP A 44 20.39 9.32 1.22
C TRP A 44 19.28 10.22 1.79
N SER A 45 18.34 10.58 0.92
CA SER A 45 17.13 11.33 1.24
C SER A 45 15.93 10.78 0.46
N LEU A 46 14.73 11.24 0.80
CA LEU A 46 13.54 11.03 -0.01
C LEU A 46 13.25 12.32 -0.78
N LEU A 47 13.11 12.23 -2.11
CA LEU A 47 12.67 13.37 -2.91
C LEU A 47 11.21 13.72 -2.58
N PRO A 48 10.71 14.93 -2.82
CA PRO A 48 9.28 15.19 -2.94
C PRO A 48 8.66 14.40 -4.12
N GLN A 49 7.35 14.13 -4.08
CA GLN A 49 6.70 13.35 -5.15
C GLN A 49 6.73 14.11 -6.46
N GLU A 50 6.32 15.38 -6.44
CA GLU A 50 6.27 16.25 -7.61
C GLU A 50 7.63 16.35 -8.32
N GLU A 51 8.71 16.47 -7.53
CA GLU A 51 10.07 16.49 -8.07
C GLU A 51 10.41 15.17 -8.75
N ALA A 52 10.08 14.02 -8.14
CA ALA A 52 10.34 12.71 -8.71
C ALA A 52 9.58 12.49 -10.03
N SER A 53 8.32 12.89 -10.11
CA SER A 53 7.51 12.80 -11.32
C SER A 53 8.11 13.62 -12.46
N SER A 54 8.66 14.81 -12.16
CA SER A 54 9.33 15.66 -13.15
C SER A 54 10.65 15.12 -13.71
N LEU A 55 11.27 14.12 -13.05
CA LEU A 55 12.50 13.50 -13.55
C LEU A 55 12.24 12.63 -14.78
N LEU A 56 11.01 12.12 -14.93
CA LEU A 56 10.60 11.35 -16.09
C LEU A 56 10.25 12.31 -17.23
N LYS A 57 11.17 12.42 -18.19
CA LYS A 57 10.95 13.20 -19.41
C LYS A 57 10.12 12.41 -20.41
N ILE A 58 8.85 12.20 -20.08
CA ILE A 58 7.90 11.40 -20.86
C ILE A 58 7.74 11.97 -22.27
N GLU A 59 7.91 13.30 -22.42
CA GLU A 59 7.97 13.96 -23.72
C GLU A 59 9.01 13.32 -24.64
N ASN A 60 10.13 12.82 -24.14
CA ASN A 60 11.15 12.17 -24.99
C ASN A 60 10.75 10.77 -25.48
N CYS A 61 9.63 10.21 -24.99
CA CYS A 61 9.12 8.90 -25.38
C CYS A 61 8.12 8.96 -26.56
N HIS A 62 8.18 10.03 -27.38
CA HIS A 62 7.27 10.25 -28.51
C HIS A 62 7.06 8.99 -29.38
N GLY A 63 5.79 8.62 -29.58
CA GLY A 63 5.39 7.49 -30.44
C GLY A 63 5.46 6.10 -29.78
N LEU A 64 5.99 5.99 -28.57
CA LEU A 64 6.03 4.74 -27.80
C LEU A 64 4.91 4.64 -26.76
N ILE A 65 4.43 5.78 -26.27
CA ILE A 65 3.37 5.88 -25.26
C ILE A 65 2.38 6.93 -25.73
N THR A 66 1.09 6.59 -25.72
CA THR A 66 0.03 7.55 -26.08
C THR A 66 -0.28 8.47 -24.89
N PRO A 67 -0.75 9.70 -25.13
CA PRO A 67 -1.22 10.57 -24.05
C PRO A 67 -2.33 9.91 -23.19
N GLU A 68 -3.21 9.14 -23.84
CA GLU A 68 -4.28 8.37 -23.18
C GLU A 68 -3.72 7.34 -22.19
N GLU A 69 -2.57 6.72 -22.50
CA GLU A 69 -1.92 5.77 -21.58
C GLU A 69 -1.40 6.43 -20.31
N LEU A 70 -1.01 7.71 -20.39
CA LEU A 70 -0.53 8.49 -19.24
C LEU A 70 -1.67 8.97 -18.34
N GLU A 71 -2.88 9.09 -18.89
CA GLU A 71 -4.09 9.45 -18.15
C GLU A 71 -4.71 8.26 -17.39
N ASN A 72 -4.30 7.03 -17.72
CA ASN A 72 -4.77 5.83 -17.03
C ASN A 72 -4.36 5.79 -15.56
N GLU A 73 -5.22 5.19 -14.72
CA GLU A 73 -4.90 4.92 -13.31
C GLU A 73 -3.56 4.17 -13.19
N SER A 74 -2.67 4.68 -12.34
CA SER A 74 -1.34 4.09 -12.14
C SER A 74 -1.46 2.66 -11.62
N VAL A 75 -0.74 1.73 -12.26
CA VAL A 75 -0.65 0.34 -11.80
C VAL A 75 -0.04 0.23 -10.41
N VAL A 76 0.98 1.05 -10.11
CA VAL A 76 1.62 1.10 -8.79
C VAL A 76 1.02 2.26 -8.00
N PRO A 77 0.37 2.02 -6.86
CA PRO A 77 -0.18 3.11 -6.07
C PRO A 77 0.93 4.01 -5.54
N ILE A 78 0.76 5.32 -5.70
CA ILE A 78 1.68 6.31 -5.13
C ILE A 78 1.49 6.29 -3.61
N THR A 79 2.56 5.96 -2.89
CA THR A 79 2.56 5.87 -1.42
C THR A 79 3.47 6.94 -0.81
N LEU A 80 3.14 7.43 0.39
CA LEU A 80 3.97 8.39 1.12
C LEU A 80 5.19 7.76 1.80
N GLY A 81 5.12 6.47 2.14
CA GLY A 81 6.18 5.75 2.81
C GLY A 81 6.49 6.30 4.20
N SER A 82 7.71 6.82 4.38
CA SER A 82 8.17 7.53 5.58
C SER A 82 8.29 9.05 5.39
N ARG A 83 7.78 9.61 4.29
CA ARG A 83 7.61 11.06 4.16
C ARG A 83 6.60 11.57 5.21
N PRO A 84 6.61 12.87 5.55
CA PRO A 84 5.59 13.47 6.40
C PRO A 84 4.19 13.17 5.86
N TRP A 85 3.30 12.71 6.74
CA TRP A 85 1.91 12.45 6.40
C TRP A 85 1.07 13.71 6.59
N PRO A 86 0.07 13.96 5.73
CA PRO A 86 -0.80 15.15 5.83
C PRO A 86 -1.70 15.13 7.07
N SER A 87 -1.96 13.95 7.64
CA SER A 87 -2.73 13.79 8.87
C SER A 87 -2.09 12.75 9.78
N LYS A 88 -2.31 12.90 11.09
CA LYS A 88 -1.94 11.91 12.10
C LYS A 88 -2.98 10.80 12.23
N GLU A 89 -4.23 11.06 11.85
CA GLU A 89 -5.27 10.04 11.87
C GLU A 89 -5.03 9.09 10.68
N THR A 90 -4.96 7.79 10.99
CA THR A 90 -4.72 6.76 9.97
C THR A 90 -5.73 5.63 10.10
N CYS A 91 -5.99 4.97 8.98
CA CYS A 91 -6.78 3.76 8.93
C CYS A 91 -5.92 2.63 8.36
N PHE A 92 -5.86 1.50 9.07
CA PHE A 92 -5.18 0.31 8.59
C PHE A 92 -6.19 -0.73 8.11
N ILE A 93 -6.09 -1.09 6.83
CA ILE A 93 -6.93 -2.03 6.13
C ILE A 93 -6.12 -3.28 5.79
N VAL A 94 -6.71 -4.45 6.06
CA VAL A 94 -6.16 -5.76 5.71
C VAL A 94 -7.09 -6.43 4.71
N PHE A 95 -6.55 -6.79 3.56
CA PHE A 95 -7.22 -7.61 2.55
C PHE A 95 -6.73 -9.05 2.70
N LEU A 96 -7.70 -9.94 2.87
CA LEU A 96 -7.52 -11.38 3.04
C LEU A 96 -7.18 -12.02 1.67
N PRO A 97 -6.82 -13.32 1.63
CA PRO A 97 -6.51 -13.98 0.37
C PRO A 97 -7.63 -13.86 -0.66
N ASP A 98 -7.25 -13.82 -1.94
CA ASP A 98 -8.14 -13.70 -3.10
C ASP A 98 -8.94 -12.38 -3.15
N SER A 99 -8.26 -11.26 -2.87
CA SER A 99 -8.86 -9.92 -2.81
C SER A 99 -8.36 -8.94 -3.86
N GLU A 100 -7.66 -9.38 -4.91
CA GLU A 100 -7.09 -8.47 -5.91
C GLU A 100 -8.13 -7.49 -6.51
N PRO A 101 -9.33 -7.92 -6.94
CA PRO A 101 -10.33 -6.98 -7.45
C PRO A 101 -10.81 -5.96 -6.40
N LEU A 102 -10.83 -6.37 -5.12
CA LEU A 102 -11.23 -5.50 -4.01
C LEU A 102 -10.14 -4.47 -3.67
N ILE A 103 -8.88 -4.86 -3.81
CA ILE A 103 -7.73 -3.99 -3.64
C ILE A 103 -7.77 -2.88 -4.70
N GLU A 104 -7.96 -3.23 -5.97
CA GLU A 104 -8.07 -2.26 -7.06
C GLU A 104 -9.25 -1.31 -6.84
N ALA A 105 -10.44 -1.85 -6.54
CA ALA A 105 -11.62 -1.03 -6.26
C ALA A 105 -11.41 -0.07 -5.08
N PHE A 106 -10.69 -0.51 -4.04
CA PHE A 106 -10.35 0.33 -2.90
C PHE A 106 -9.35 1.42 -3.28
N LEU A 107 -8.34 1.12 -4.11
CA LEU A 107 -7.35 2.09 -4.57
C LEU A 107 -7.99 3.19 -5.44
N SER A 108 -8.81 2.81 -6.44
CA SER A 108 -9.53 3.78 -7.27
C SER A 108 -10.45 4.65 -6.39
N LYS A 109 -11.06 4.07 -5.36
CA LYS A 109 -11.90 4.83 -4.42
C LYS A 109 -11.08 5.77 -3.52
N ALA A 110 -9.94 5.33 -3.01
CA ALA A 110 -9.03 6.15 -2.23
C ALA A 110 -8.53 7.35 -3.04
N LEU A 111 -8.20 7.15 -4.32
CA LEU A 111 -7.82 8.20 -5.26
C LEU A 111 -8.98 9.19 -5.49
N ALA A 112 -10.17 8.70 -5.82
CA ALA A 112 -11.36 9.54 -6.03
C ALA A 112 -11.76 10.35 -4.78
N SER A 113 -11.55 9.78 -3.59
CA SER A 113 -11.78 10.43 -2.30
C SER A 113 -10.61 11.27 -1.80
N LYS A 114 -9.51 11.36 -2.56
CA LYS A 114 -8.28 12.09 -2.22
C LYS A 114 -7.66 11.68 -0.88
N TRP A 115 -7.79 10.41 -0.52
CA TRP A 115 -7.12 9.86 0.65
C TRP A 115 -5.64 9.65 0.35
N ALA A 116 -4.78 10.02 1.30
CA ALA A 116 -3.36 9.81 1.14
C ALA A 116 -3.01 8.36 1.52
N ILE A 117 -2.52 7.60 0.55
CA ILE A 117 -2.03 6.23 0.78
C ILE A 117 -0.66 6.33 1.44
N CYS A 118 -0.57 5.93 2.70
CA CYS A 118 0.67 5.97 3.45
C CYS A 118 1.59 4.85 2.99
N ARG A 119 1.10 3.61 3.07
CA ARG A 119 1.90 2.41 2.84
C ARG A 119 1.04 1.28 2.30
N THR A 120 1.64 0.44 1.47
CA THR A 120 1.08 -0.82 1.01
C THR A 120 2.13 -1.91 1.16
N ARG A 121 1.69 -3.14 1.44
CA ARG A 121 2.57 -4.30 1.56
C ARG A 121 1.82 -5.60 1.30
N VAL A 122 2.48 -6.52 0.61
CA VAL A 122 2.08 -7.93 0.51
C VAL A 122 3.02 -8.75 1.37
N VAL A 123 2.49 -9.68 2.16
CA VAL A 123 3.31 -10.57 2.98
C VAL A 123 2.58 -11.87 3.28
N ARG A 124 3.32 -12.98 3.29
CA ARG A 124 2.90 -14.25 3.88
C ARG A 124 3.34 -14.25 5.34
N LEU A 125 2.36 -14.30 6.25
CA LEU A 125 2.60 -14.21 7.69
C LEU A 125 2.63 -15.59 8.35
N GLN A 126 3.49 -15.72 9.34
CA GLN A 126 3.55 -16.89 10.23
C GLN A 126 2.29 -16.97 11.09
N GLU A 127 1.99 -18.17 11.59
CA GLU A 127 0.77 -18.41 12.39
C GLU A 127 0.69 -17.50 13.63
N GLU A 128 1.82 -17.28 14.31
CA GLU A 128 1.87 -16.39 15.48
C GLU A 128 1.63 -14.92 15.09
N GLN A 129 2.16 -14.47 13.95
CA GLN A 129 1.91 -13.12 13.44
C GLN A 129 0.44 -12.95 13.04
N LEU A 130 -0.19 -13.97 12.44
CA LEU A 130 -1.61 -13.97 12.13
C LEU A 130 -2.48 -13.92 13.40
N LYS A 131 -2.11 -14.67 14.45
CA LYS A 131 -2.78 -14.61 15.76
C LYS A 131 -2.69 -13.20 16.34
N THR A 132 -1.52 -12.55 16.29
CA THR A 132 -1.36 -11.16 16.71
C THR A 132 -2.19 -10.20 15.85
N LEU A 133 -2.12 -10.33 14.51
CA LEU A 133 -2.81 -9.44 13.57
C LEU A 133 -4.34 -9.50 13.73
N PHE A 134 -4.92 -10.66 14.01
CA PHE A 134 -6.37 -10.86 14.09
C PHE A 134 -6.92 -11.01 15.51
N ALA A 135 -6.10 -10.77 16.55
CA ALA A 135 -6.53 -10.88 17.95
C ALA A 135 -7.78 -10.02 18.25
N TRP A 136 -7.86 -8.83 17.64
CA TRP A 136 -8.97 -7.90 17.80
C TRP A 136 -10.27 -8.38 17.14
N ALA A 137 -10.19 -9.19 16.08
CA ALA A 137 -11.34 -9.60 15.28
C ALA A 137 -12.19 -10.68 15.97
N LYS A 138 -11.64 -11.39 16.96
CA LYS A 138 -12.29 -12.51 17.66
C LYS A 138 -12.82 -13.60 16.71
N GLU A 139 -12.17 -13.77 15.56
CA GLU A 139 -12.51 -14.76 14.52
C GLU A 139 -11.33 -15.72 14.28
N PRO A 140 -11.22 -16.84 15.03
CA PRO A 140 -10.08 -17.76 14.89
C PRO A 140 -9.91 -18.36 13.48
N LYS A 141 -10.99 -18.43 12.71
CA LYS A 141 -11.00 -18.92 11.32
C LYS A 141 -10.16 -18.03 10.38
N LEU A 142 -9.92 -16.77 10.72
CA LEU A 142 -9.08 -15.87 9.91
C LEU A 142 -7.63 -16.34 9.87
N VAL A 143 -7.10 -16.82 10.99
CA VAL A 143 -5.75 -17.38 11.06
C VAL A 143 -5.63 -18.59 10.14
N LEU A 144 -6.59 -19.53 10.22
CA LEU A 144 -6.60 -20.72 9.37
C LEU A 144 -6.70 -20.36 7.88
N ARG A 145 -7.54 -19.36 7.54
CA ARG A 145 -7.73 -18.91 6.17
C ARG A 145 -6.49 -18.24 5.57
N CYS A 146 -5.76 -17.47 6.37
CA CYS A 146 -4.60 -16.71 5.89
C CYS A 146 -3.28 -17.48 6.00
N LYS A 147 -3.27 -18.60 6.74
CA LYS A 147 -2.08 -19.44 6.91
C LYS A 147 -1.57 -19.92 5.56
N GLY A 148 -0.32 -19.61 5.25
CA GLY A 148 0.31 -19.99 3.98
C GLY A 148 -0.16 -19.18 2.77
N CYS A 149 -0.98 -18.15 2.96
CA CYS A 149 -1.45 -17.27 1.90
C CYS A 149 -0.85 -15.87 2.03
N GLU A 150 -0.84 -15.13 0.92
CA GLU A 150 -0.50 -13.72 0.95
C GLU A 150 -1.66 -12.89 1.53
N VAL A 151 -1.30 -11.94 2.38
CA VAL A 151 -2.20 -10.95 2.95
C VAL A 151 -1.70 -9.58 2.50
N VAL A 152 -2.62 -8.69 2.16
CA VAL A 152 -2.29 -7.33 1.73
C VAL A 152 -2.70 -6.34 2.81
N GLY A 153 -1.76 -5.51 3.24
CA GLY A 153 -2.04 -4.40 4.15
C GLY A 153 -1.95 -3.08 3.43
N MET A 154 -2.87 -2.18 3.74
CA MET A 154 -2.87 -0.79 3.27
C MET A 154 -3.13 0.16 4.43
N GLN A 155 -2.28 1.16 4.57
CA GLN A 155 -2.48 2.25 5.52
C GLN A 155 -2.79 3.53 4.75
N VAL A 156 -3.87 4.20 5.11
CA VAL A 156 -4.29 5.49 4.54
C VAL A 156 -4.39 6.52 5.66
N CYS A 157 -4.25 7.81 5.33
CA CYS A 157 -4.42 8.90 6.29
C CYS A 157 -5.28 10.02 5.71
N GLY A 158 -5.90 10.77 6.62
CA GLY A 158 -6.80 11.87 6.32
C GLY A 158 -7.69 12.18 7.52
N ASP A 159 -8.43 13.29 7.47
CA ASP A 159 -9.30 13.69 8.57
C ASP A 159 -10.54 12.79 8.64
N HIS A 160 -10.86 12.25 9.81
CA HIS A 160 -11.96 11.30 10.00
C HIS A 160 -11.85 10.04 9.13
N ILE A 161 -10.63 9.68 8.71
CA ILE A 161 -10.37 8.63 7.72
C ILE A 161 -10.95 7.28 8.14
N GLN A 162 -10.93 6.96 9.44
CA GLN A 162 -11.45 5.69 9.95
C GLN A 162 -12.95 5.55 9.62
N LYS A 163 -13.72 6.61 9.89
CA LYS A 163 -15.16 6.65 9.61
C LYS A 163 -15.41 6.68 8.10
N GLN A 164 -14.67 7.50 7.36
CA GLN A 164 -14.82 7.60 5.90
C GLN A 164 -14.60 6.25 5.20
N VAL A 165 -13.58 5.48 5.61
CA VAL A 165 -13.32 4.14 5.08
C VAL A 165 -14.46 3.19 5.42
N GLN A 166 -14.93 3.16 6.67
CA GLN A 166 -16.05 2.31 7.09
C GLN A 166 -17.34 2.62 6.32
N ASP A 167 -17.71 3.91 6.22
CA ASP A 167 -18.89 4.36 5.49
C ASP A 167 -18.78 4.01 4.00
N THR A 168 -17.60 4.19 3.41
CA THR A 168 -17.35 3.85 2.01
C THR A 168 -17.51 2.37 1.75
N LEU A 169 -16.95 1.51 2.60
CA LEU A 169 -17.09 0.06 2.47
C LEU A 169 -18.56 -0.34 2.58
N ALA A 170 -19.31 0.24 3.53
CA ALA A 170 -20.73 -0.01 3.69
C ALA A 170 -21.56 0.39 2.46
N LEU A 171 -21.34 1.61 1.94
CA LEU A 171 -22.11 2.17 0.83
C LEU A 171 -21.84 1.50 -0.53
N THR A 172 -20.59 1.14 -0.79
CA THR A 172 -20.19 0.55 -2.08
C THR A 172 -20.53 -0.93 -2.21
N GLY A 173 -21.05 -1.55 -1.14
CA GLY A 173 -21.20 -3.00 -1.08
C GLY A 173 -19.87 -3.75 -1.04
N LEU A 174 -18.73 -3.03 -1.02
CA LEU A 174 -17.43 -3.60 -0.70
C LEU A 174 -17.42 -4.20 0.71
N ALA A 175 -18.44 -3.90 1.56
CA ALA A 175 -18.82 -4.51 2.85
C ALA A 175 -19.75 -5.75 2.75
N THR A 176 -20.65 -5.84 1.76
CA THR A 176 -21.64 -6.93 1.64
C THR A 176 -21.10 -8.16 0.90
N GLY A 177 -20.05 -8.00 0.08
CA GLY A 177 -19.15 -9.09 -0.37
C GLY A 177 -17.91 -9.31 0.53
N ALA A 178 -17.77 -8.54 1.61
CA ALA A 178 -16.52 -8.24 2.31
C ALA A 178 -16.10 -9.21 3.41
N LYS A 179 -16.29 -10.49 3.19
CA LYS A 179 -15.58 -11.45 4.06
C LYS A 179 -14.07 -11.34 3.90
N ASN A 180 -13.58 -10.54 2.94
CA ASN A 180 -12.18 -10.46 2.56
C ASN A 180 -11.51 -9.13 2.88
N ILE A 181 -12.24 -8.13 3.38
CA ILE A 181 -11.64 -6.87 3.86
C ILE A 181 -11.84 -6.79 5.37
N ARG A 182 -10.81 -6.33 6.08
CA ARG A 182 -10.84 -6.11 7.52
C ARG A 182 -10.25 -4.72 7.80
N VAL A 183 -11.03 -3.87 8.47
CA VAL A 183 -10.56 -2.57 8.96
C VAL A 183 -10.13 -2.76 10.41
N VAL A 184 -8.86 -2.48 10.69
CA VAL A 184 -8.32 -2.58 12.04
C VAL A 184 -8.94 -1.47 12.91
N PRO A 185 -9.38 -1.79 14.15
CA PRO A 185 -9.88 -0.77 15.07
C PRO A 185 -8.83 0.29 15.38
N ASP A 186 -9.27 1.54 15.49
CA ASP A 186 -8.40 2.71 15.69
C ASP A 186 -7.38 2.52 16.83
N LYS A 187 -7.83 1.99 17.97
CA LYS A 187 -6.99 1.67 19.14
C LYS A 187 -5.83 0.70 18.88
N ASP A 188 -5.94 -0.15 17.85
CA ASP A 188 -4.97 -1.19 17.50
C ASP A 188 -4.15 -0.80 16.25
N THR A 189 -4.57 0.25 15.52
CA THR A 189 -4.02 0.67 14.21
C THR A 189 -2.52 0.90 14.27
N ASP A 190 -2.03 1.78 15.16
CA ASP A 190 -0.62 2.16 15.18
C ASP A 190 0.30 0.98 15.49
N THR A 191 -0.06 0.18 16.49
CA THR A 191 0.71 -0.99 16.93
C THR A 191 0.76 -2.04 15.83
N LEU A 192 -0.40 -2.40 15.24
CA LEU A 192 -0.46 -3.43 14.21
C LEU A 192 0.13 -2.96 12.88
N ALA A 193 -0.03 -1.68 12.50
CA ALA A 193 0.61 -1.13 11.32
C ALA A 193 2.15 -1.13 11.49
N THR A 194 2.67 -0.78 12.66
CA THR A 194 4.12 -0.84 12.94
C THR A 194 4.65 -2.27 12.79
N HIS A 195 3.94 -3.24 13.35
CA HIS A 195 4.31 -4.64 13.18
C HIS A 195 4.24 -5.09 11.72
N PHE A 196 3.12 -4.81 11.05
CA PHE A 196 2.84 -5.26 9.69
C PHE A 196 3.74 -4.61 8.65
N PHE A 197 4.07 -3.32 8.74
CA PHE A 197 4.84 -2.63 7.70
C PHE A 197 6.35 -2.58 7.98
N GLN A 198 6.78 -2.63 9.24
CA GLN A 198 8.18 -2.38 9.61
C GLN A 198 8.85 -3.55 10.32
N THR A 199 8.13 -4.27 11.19
CA THR A 199 8.77 -5.24 12.10
C THR A 199 8.80 -6.65 11.54
N TRP A 200 7.66 -7.14 11.05
CA TRP A 200 7.56 -8.50 10.52
C TRP A 200 8.35 -8.59 9.22
N LYS A 201 9.27 -9.54 9.13
CA LYS A 201 10.07 -9.77 7.92
C LYS A 201 9.28 -10.61 6.93
N ASP A 202 9.57 -10.41 5.64
CA ASP A 202 9.06 -11.33 4.62
C ASP A 202 9.73 -12.70 4.84
N GLU A 203 8.97 -13.78 4.71
CA GLU A 203 9.55 -15.12 4.66
C GLU A 203 10.42 -15.22 3.41
N VAL A 204 11.67 -15.67 3.59
CA VAL A 204 12.62 -15.97 2.51
C VAL A 204 12.44 -17.42 2.08
#